data_AF-A0A1Q4YSS7-F1
#
_entry.id   AF-A0A1Q4YSS7-F1
#
_cell.length_a   1.000
_cell.length_b   1.000
_cell.length_c   1.000
_cell.angle_alpha   90.00
_cell.angle_beta   90.00
_cell.angle_gamma   90.00
#
_symmetry.space_group_name_H-M   'P 1'
#
loop_
_entity.id
_entity.type
_entity.pdbx_description
1 polymer ?
#
loop_
_entity_poly.entity_id
_entity_poly.type
_entity_poly.pdbx_seq_one_letter_code
_entity_poly.pdbx_strand_id
1 'polypeptide(L)'
;MSRPDRARLGGYGAAACAAAYGSMKLAQALGANALADKDPLPPHLRDRLLARDPFFVTSHWVLAAAAVVGVVVALATVRGTVLPRLLRVVAWVLGIFMIARSIGVAGFGFVGDALVLTGISAPPPEHAELARMLAWWDLLLWSPFFLVWGVCWATAGWRLGRLPGTA
;
A
#
# COMPACT_ATOMS: atom_id res chain seq x y z
N MET A 1 7.60 -11.76 -23.23
CA MET A 1 7.58 -10.30 -22.95
C MET A 1 8.97 -9.73 -22.95
N SER A 2 9.17 -8.62 -23.67
CA SER A 2 10.45 -7.95 -23.67
C SER A 2 10.71 -7.27 -22.32
N ARG A 3 11.99 -6.95 -22.09
CA ARG A 3 12.47 -6.21 -20.93
C ARG A 3 11.73 -4.85 -20.75
N PRO A 4 11.55 -3.99 -21.77
CA PRO A 4 10.78 -2.75 -21.65
C PRO A 4 9.29 -2.96 -21.36
N ASP A 5 8.65 -4.02 -21.88
CA ASP A 5 7.23 -4.30 -21.63
C ASP A 5 6.94 -4.51 -20.14
N ARG A 6 7.84 -5.22 -19.44
CA ARG A 6 7.72 -5.46 -17.99
C ARG A 6 7.80 -4.18 -17.16
N ALA A 7 8.61 -3.20 -17.59
CA ALA A 7 8.73 -1.93 -16.88
C ALA A 7 7.52 -1.03 -17.08
N ARG A 8 6.97 -1.01 -18.31
CA ARG A 8 5.71 -0.31 -18.59
C ARG A 8 4.56 -0.93 -17.80
N LEU A 9 4.51 -2.26 -17.72
CA LEU A 9 3.54 -2.97 -16.88
C LEU A 9 3.67 -2.58 -15.40
N GLY A 10 4.90 -2.51 -14.87
CA GLY A 10 5.15 -2.03 -13.50
C GLY A 10 4.69 -0.59 -13.27
N GLY A 11 5.00 0.33 -14.20
CA GLY A 11 4.55 1.72 -14.11
C GLY A 11 3.03 1.88 -14.20
N TYR A 12 2.36 1.22 -15.15
CA TYR A 12 0.90 1.24 -15.22
C TYR A 12 0.24 0.59 -14.01
N GLY A 13 0.75 -0.55 -13.54
CA GLY A 13 0.25 -1.23 -12.35
C GLY A 13 0.40 -0.36 -11.09
N ALA A 14 1.54 0.31 -10.92
CA ALA A 14 1.77 1.22 -9.80
C ALA A 14 0.82 2.42 -9.86
N ALA A 15 0.59 2.98 -11.05
CA ALA A 15 -0.36 4.07 -11.25
C ALA A 15 -1.80 3.64 -10.94
N ALA A 16 -2.23 2.47 -11.42
CA ALA A 16 -3.56 1.94 -11.17
C ALA A 16 -3.81 1.67 -9.68
N CYS A 17 -2.85 1.03 -9.00
CA CYS A 17 -2.95 0.78 -7.56
C CYS A 17 -2.95 2.10 -6.76
N ALA A 18 -2.07 3.05 -7.10
CA ALA A 18 -2.04 4.36 -6.45
C ALA A 18 -3.37 5.11 -6.64
N ALA A 19 -3.94 5.10 -7.85
CA ALA A 19 -5.23 5.71 -8.12
C ALA A 19 -6.36 5.06 -7.31
N ALA A 20 -6.40 3.73 -7.25
CA ALA A 20 -7.41 3.00 -6.48
C ALA A 20 -7.33 3.32 -4.98
N TYR A 21 -6.14 3.20 -4.39
CA TYR A 21 -5.92 3.50 -2.97
C TYR A 21 -6.14 4.97 -2.64
N GLY A 22 -5.66 5.87 -3.49
CA GLY A 22 -5.85 7.32 -3.36
C GLY A 22 -7.31 7.73 -3.42
N SER A 23 -8.09 7.14 -4.33
CA SER A 23 -9.53 7.39 -4.44
C SER A 23 -10.27 6.95 -3.18
N MET A 24 -9.91 5.79 -2.64
CA MET A 24 -10.44 5.32 -1.37
C MET A 24 -10.08 6.27 -0.21
N LYS A 25 -8.81 6.69 -0.09
CA LYS A 25 -8.41 7.65 0.95
C LYS A 25 -9.09 9.01 0.78
N LEU A 26 -9.30 9.48 -0.45
CA LEU A 26 -10.08 10.69 -0.73
C LEU A 26 -11.54 10.53 -0.27
N ALA A 27 -12.20 9.42 -0.60
CA ALA A 27 -13.56 9.15 -0.14
C ALA A 27 -13.65 9.13 1.40
N GLN A 28 -12.67 8.53 2.07
CA GLN A 28 -12.58 8.54 3.54
C GLN A 28 -12.39 9.95 4.10
N ALA A 29 -11.54 10.77 3.46
CA ALA A 29 -11.34 12.18 3.83
C ALA A 29 -12.63 13.00 3.69
N LEU A 30 -13.44 12.71 2.66
CA LEU A 30 -14.69 13.40 2.35
C LEU A 30 -15.88 13.03 3.24
N GLY A 31 -15.81 11.96 4.02
CA GLY A 31 -16.93 11.55 4.88
C GLY A 31 -17.29 10.07 4.80
N ALA A 32 -16.88 9.38 3.74
CA ALA A 32 -17.28 7.99 3.54
C ALA A 32 -16.54 7.04 4.48
N ASN A 33 -17.19 5.93 4.84
CA ASN A 33 -16.58 4.84 5.60
C ASN A 33 -16.03 3.73 4.68
N ALA A 34 -15.68 4.05 3.43
CA ALA A 34 -15.26 3.07 2.43
C ALA A 34 -14.07 2.23 2.96
N LEU A 35 -14.32 0.96 3.29
CA LEU A 35 -13.37 0.00 3.88
C LEU A 35 -12.68 0.45 5.19
N ALA A 36 -13.05 1.59 5.77
CA ALA A 36 -12.39 2.12 6.97
C ALA A 36 -12.57 1.20 8.19
N ASP A 37 -13.71 0.52 8.27
CA ASP A 37 -14.01 -0.46 9.32
C ASP A 37 -13.28 -1.79 9.12
N LYS A 38 -12.70 -2.02 7.92
CA LYS A 38 -11.95 -3.22 7.51
C LYS A 38 -10.44 -2.98 7.39
N ASP A 39 -9.96 -1.78 7.74
CA ASP A 39 -8.53 -1.52 7.86
C ASP A 39 -7.99 -2.34 9.05
N PRO A 40 -6.89 -3.10 8.88
CA PRO A 40 -6.29 -3.93 9.93
C PRO A 40 -5.56 -3.06 10.96
N LEU A 41 -6.34 -2.32 11.75
CA LEU A 41 -5.88 -1.40 12.77
C LEU A 41 -6.13 -1.99 14.17
N PRO A 42 -5.23 -1.70 15.14
CA PRO A 42 -5.50 -1.94 16.55
C PRO A 42 -6.84 -1.29 16.99
N PRO A 43 -7.59 -1.91 17.92
CA PRO A 43 -8.93 -1.45 18.31
C PRO A 43 -9.00 0.05 18.66
N HIS A 44 -8.08 0.53 19.51
CA HIS A 44 -8.02 1.94 19.93
C HIS A 44 -7.80 2.94 18.77
N LEU A 45 -7.11 2.53 17.70
CA LEU A 45 -6.92 3.36 16.50
C LEU A 45 -8.14 3.30 15.59
N ARG A 46 -8.80 2.14 15.51
CA ARG A 46 -10.03 1.96 14.74
C ARG A 46 -11.16 2.81 15.30
N ASP A 47 -11.32 2.88 16.61
CA ASP A 47 -12.37 3.69 17.22
C ASP A 47 -12.17 5.18 16.92
N ARG A 48 -10.92 5.66 16.97
CA ARG A 48 -10.55 7.02 16.57
C ARG A 48 -10.78 7.28 15.08
N LEU A 49 -10.45 6.32 14.22
CA LEU A 49 -10.70 6.39 12.78
C LEU A 49 -12.20 6.53 12.49
N LEU A 50 -13.04 5.69 13.10
CA LEU A 50 -14.48 5.70 12.92
C LEU A 50 -15.16 6.92 13.54
N ALA A 51 -14.60 7.47 14.62
CA ALA A 51 -15.01 8.73 15.21
C ALA A 51 -14.58 9.98 14.39
N ARG A 52 -13.93 9.79 13.24
CA ARG A 52 -13.39 10.87 12.39
C ARG A 52 -12.47 11.83 13.14
N ASP A 53 -11.61 11.29 14.00
CA ASP A 53 -10.58 12.07 14.67
C ASP A 53 -9.78 12.92 13.65
N PRO A 54 -9.52 14.21 13.93
CA PRO A 54 -8.86 15.12 12.98
C PRO A 54 -7.53 14.61 12.44
N PHE A 55 -6.80 13.81 13.22
CA PHE A 55 -5.57 13.17 12.77
C PHE A 55 -5.81 12.23 11.58
N PHE A 56 -6.84 11.38 11.64
CA PHE A 56 -7.16 10.44 10.55
C PHE A 56 -7.73 11.17 9.32
N VAL A 57 -8.56 12.18 9.52
CA VAL A 57 -9.07 12.99 8.39
C VAL A 57 -7.91 13.67 7.66
N THR A 58 -6.97 14.24 8.41
CA THR A 58 -5.77 14.89 7.84
C THR A 58 -4.88 13.88 7.14
N SER A 59 -4.65 12.71 7.74
CA SER A 59 -3.81 11.67 7.13
C SER A 59 -4.42 11.12 5.84
N HIS A 60 -5.75 11.00 5.75
CA HIS A 60 -6.44 10.61 4.52
C HIS A 60 -6.24 11.63 3.40
N TRP A 61 -6.32 12.93 3.68
CA TRP A 61 -6.01 13.98 2.70
C TRP A 61 -4.56 13.91 2.22
N VAL A 62 -3.61 13.75 3.16
CA VAL A 62 -2.19 13.61 2.84
C VAL A 62 -1.93 12.37 1.97
N LEU A 63 -2.54 11.23 2.31
CA LEU A 63 -2.40 9.99 1.53
C LEU A 63 -3.04 10.10 0.15
N ALA A 64 -4.19 10.78 0.03
CA ALA A 64 -4.82 11.04 -1.27
C ALA A 64 -3.92 11.91 -2.16
N ALA A 65 -3.35 13.00 -1.61
CA ALA A 65 -2.40 13.84 -2.33
C ALA A 65 -1.13 13.07 -2.72
N ALA A 66 -0.57 12.28 -1.81
CA ALA A 66 0.59 11.43 -2.07
C ALA A 66 0.31 10.40 -3.18
N ALA A 67 -0.91 9.85 -3.24
CA ALA A 67 -1.32 8.94 -4.30
C ALA A 67 -1.35 9.62 -5.67
N VAL A 68 -1.82 10.88 -5.77
CA VAL A 68 -1.77 11.66 -7.01
C VAL A 68 -0.32 11.84 -7.47
N VAL A 69 0.58 12.22 -6.57
CA VAL A 69 2.03 12.31 -6.87
C VAL A 69 2.56 10.95 -7.34
N GLY A 70 2.18 9.87 -6.66
CA GLY A 70 2.54 8.50 -7.02
C GLY A 70 2.10 8.14 -8.44
N VAL A 71 0.87 8.47 -8.85
CA VAL A 71 0.38 8.27 -10.21
C VAL A 71 1.24 9.02 -11.22
N VAL A 72 1.53 10.31 -10.98
CA VAL A 72 2.35 11.13 -11.88
C VAL A 72 3.75 10.53 -12.03
N VAL A 73 4.39 10.17 -10.93
CA VAL A 73 5.72 9.54 -10.92
C VAL A 73 5.69 8.21 -11.67
N ALA A 74 4.70 7.36 -11.41
CA ALA A 74 4.54 6.08 -12.07
C ALA A 74 4.39 6.22 -13.60
N LEU A 75 3.57 7.17 -14.06
CA LEU A 75 3.40 7.44 -15.49
C LEU A 75 4.64 8.07 -16.13
N ALA A 76 5.39 8.90 -15.40
CA ALA A 76 6.68 9.42 -15.86
C ALA A 76 7.69 8.29 -16.13
N THR A 77 7.65 7.20 -15.36
CA THR A 77 8.49 6.02 -15.62
C THR A 77 8.15 5.33 -16.95
N VAL A 78 6.87 5.32 -17.32
CA VAL A 78 6.38 4.72 -18.58
C VAL A 78 6.78 5.56 -19.78
N ARG A 79 6.73 6.89 -19.64
CA ARG A 79 7.14 7.87 -20.67
C ARG A 79 8.65 7.94 -20.88
N GLY A 80 9.45 7.24 -20.07
CA GLY A 80 10.91 7.28 -20.16
C GLY A 80 11.53 8.58 -19.67
N THR A 81 10.80 9.38 -18.89
CA THR A 81 11.29 10.65 -18.35
C THR A 81 12.38 10.37 -17.31
N VAL A 82 13.44 11.19 -17.32
CA VAL A 82 14.48 11.13 -16.31
C VAL A 82 13.90 11.63 -14.98
N LEU A 83 13.77 10.74 -14.02
CA LEU A 83 13.31 11.09 -12.68
C LEU A 83 14.48 11.40 -11.74
N PRO A 84 14.35 12.44 -10.88
CA PRO A 84 15.31 12.71 -9.83
C PRO A 84 15.64 11.46 -9.01
N ARG A 85 16.92 11.27 -8.65
CA ARG A 85 17.38 10.11 -7.87
C ARG A 85 16.58 9.90 -6.59
N LEU A 86 16.22 11.00 -5.91
CA LEU A 86 15.42 10.96 -4.69
C LEU A 86 14.06 10.28 -4.90
N LEU A 87 13.31 10.66 -5.94
CA LEU A 87 12.00 10.08 -6.23
C LEU A 87 12.10 8.59 -6.56
N ARG A 88 13.17 8.16 -7.22
CA ARG A 88 13.45 6.75 -7.49
C ARG A 88 13.69 5.96 -6.22
N VAL A 89 14.51 6.50 -5.32
CA VAL A 89 14.81 5.88 -4.02
C VAL A 89 13.55 5.78 -3.18
N VAL A 90 12.77 6.87 -3.10
CA VAL A 90 11.49 6.88 -2.36
C VAL A 90 10.53 5.82 -2.91
N ALA A 91 10.33 5.78 -4.23
CA ALA A 91 9.48 4.78 -4.88
C ALA A 91 9.94 3.34 -4.57
N TRP A 92 11.25 3.10 -4.60
CA TRP A 92 11.82 1.77 -4.34
C TRP A 92 11.68 1.37 -2.86
N VAL A 93 11.95 2.29 -1.93
CA VAL A 93 11.78 2.08 -0.48
C VAL A 93 10.31 1.82 -0.16
N LEU A 94 9.38 2.62 -0.71
CA LEU A 94 7.94 2.40 -0.54
C LEU A 94 7.51 1.02 -1.08
N GLY A 95 8.01 0.64 -2.26
CA GLY A 95 7.73 -0.67 -2.83
C GLY A 95 8.18 -1.83 -1.93
N ILE A 96 9.40 -1.76 -1.40
CA ILE A 96 9.91 -2.78 -0.47
C ILE A 96 9.12 -2.77 0.84
N PHE A 97 8.82 -1.60 1.38
CA PHE A 97 8.03 -1.48 2.60
C PHE A 97 6.65 -2.13 2.43
N MET A 98 5.98 -1.90 1.30
CA MET A 98 4.70 -2.54 0.98
C MET A 98 4.81 -4.06 0.89
N ILE A 99 5.85 -4.59 0.23
CA ILE A 99 6.11 -6.03 0.14
C ILE A 99 6.36 -6.62 1.54
N ALA A 100 7.21 -5.99 2.35
CA ALA A 100 7.52 -6.44 3.70
C ALA A 100 6.28 -6.43 4.61
N ARG A 101 5.44 -5.39 4.49
CA ARG A 101 4.13 -5.31 5.15
C ARG A 101 3.23 -6.47 4.71
N SER A 102 3.12 -6.73 3.41
CA SER A 102 2.25 -7.80 2.91
C SER A 102 2.69 -9.18 3.38
N ILE A 103 4.00 -9.43 3.49
CA ILE A 103 4.52 -10.71 3.95
C ILE A 103 4.20 -10.94 5.43
N GLY A 104 4.30 -9.90 6.25
CA GLY A 104 4.02 -10.01 7.68
C GLY A 104 5.20 -9.77 8.61
N VAL A 105 6.26 -9.08 8.15
CA VAL A 105 7.48 -8.84 8.95
C VAL A 105 7.19 -8.07 10.25
N ALA A 106 6.11 -7.27 10.29
CA ALA A 106 5.69 -6.49 11.45
C ALA A 106 4.56 -7.14 12.27
N GLY A 107 4.26 -8.42 12.04
CA GLY A 107 3.22 -9.16 12.79
C GLY A 107 1.79 -9.07 12.22
N PHE A 108 1.60 -8.38 11.09
CA PHE A 108 0.34 -8.29 10.34
C PHE A 108 0.66 -8.36 8.84
N GLY A 109 -0.21 -8.98 8.04
CA GLY A 109 0.07 -9.44 6.67
C GLY A 109 -0.04 -10.96 6.57
N PHE A 110 0.28 -11.56 5.42
CA PHE A 110 0.06 -12.99 5.14
C PHE A 110 0.44 -13.95 6.28
N VAL A 111 1.64 -13.79 6.85
CA VAL A 111 2.10 -14.63 7.96
C VAL A 111 1.33 -14.32 9.24
N GLY A 112 1.20 -13.04 9.62
CA GLY A 112 0.50 -12.63 10.83
C GLY A 112 -0.96 -13.07 10.83
N ASP A 113 -1.66 -12.83 9.72
CA ASP A 113 -3.06 -13.18 9.55
C ASP A 113 -3.27 -14.70 9.59
N ALA A 114 -2.39 -15.47 8.95
CA ALA A 114 -2.45 -16.92 9.00
C ALA A 114 -2.24 -17.45 10.43
N LEU A 115 -1.31 -16.87 11.20
CA LEU A 115 -1.09 -17.25 12.60
C LEU A 115 -2.31 -16.94 13.48
N VAL A 116 -2.99 -15.83 13.25
CA VAL A 116 -4.24 -15.47 13.95
C VAL A 116 -5.37 -16.43 13.56
N LEU A 117 -5.54 -16.72 12.27
CA LEU A 117 -6.63 -17.56 11.76
C LEU A 117 -6.47 -19.04 12.11
N THR A 118 -5.23 -19.52 12.26
CA THR A 118 -4.92 -20.90 12.70
C THR A 118 -4.91 -21.05 14.22
N GLY A 119 -5.07 -19.95 14.97
CA GLY A 119 -5.07 -19.96 16.43
C GLY A 119 -3.69 -20.09 17.08
N ILE A 120 -2.61 -20.08 16.29
CA ILE A 120 -1.23 -20.10 16.80
C ILE A 120 -0.92 -18.80 17.56
N SER A 121 -1.41 -17.66 17.05
CA SER A 121 -1.37 -16.37 17.75
C SER A 121 -2.77 -16.01 18.20
N ALA A 122 -3.06 -16.22 19.48
CA ALA A 122 -4.36 -15.91 20.05
C ALA A 122 -4.48 -14.41 20.41
N PRO A 123 -5.37 -13.63 19.76
CA PRO A 123 -5.69 -12.28 20.19
C PRO A 123 -6.42 -12.29 21.55
N PRO A 124 -6.44 -11.16 22.29
CA PRO A 124 -7.23 -11.02 23.51
C PRO A 124 -8.70 -11.44 23.30
N PRO A 125 -9.34 -12.17 24.24
CA PRO A 125 -10.67 -12.75 24.04
C PRO A 125 -11.74 -11.71 23.69
N GLU A 126 -11.67 -10.55 24.33
CA GLU A 126 -12.53 -9.37 24.09
C GLU A 126 -12.57 -8.91 22.62
N HIS A 127 -11.49 -9.15 21.86
CA HIS A 127 -11.33 -8.69 20.48
C HIS A 127 -11.15 -9.84 19.48
N ALA A 128 -11.33 -11.10 19.89
CA ALA A 128 -10.95 -12.25 19.08
C ALA A 128 -11.75 -12.38 17.77
N GLU A 129 -13.06 -12.09 17.80
CA GLU A 129 -13.88 -12.09 16.59
C GLU A 129 -13.48 -10.99 15.61
N LEU A 130 -13.27 -9.77 16.12
CA LEU A 130 -12.82 -8.63 15.33
C LEU A 130 -11.45 -8.91 14.70
N ALA A 131 -10.50 -9.45 15.48
CA ALA A 131 -9.17 -9.80 15.00
C ALA A 131 -9.22 -10.84 13.88
N ARG A 132 -10.05 -11.89 14.01
CA ARG A 132 -10.24 -12.89 12.93
C ARG A 132 -10.88 -12.29 11.69
N MET A 133 -11.88 -11.42 11.86
CA MET A 133 -12.50 -10.73 10.73
C MET A 133 -11.47 -9.85 10.00
N LEU A 134 -10.70 -9.04 10.73
CA LEU A 134 -9.68 -8.17 10.13
C LEU A 134 -8.55 -8.96 9.48
N ALA A 135 -8.14 -10.09 10.06
CA ALA A 135 -7.16 -11.00 9.45
C ALA A 135 -7.64 -11.55 8.10
N TRP A 136 -8.94 -11.89 7.96
CA TRP A 136 -9.50 -12.26 6.66
C TRP A 136 -9.46 -11.13 5.64
N TRP A 137 -9.77 -9.90 6.05
CA TRP A 137 -9.70 -8.74 5.16
C TRP A 137 -8.26 -8.41 4.75
N ASP A 138 -7.30 -8.49 5.68
CA ASP A 138 -5.90 -8.25 5.38
C ASP A 138 -5.34 -9.37 4.47
N LEU A 139 -5.68 -10.64 4.72
CA LEU A 139 -5.24 -11.77 3.90
C LEU A 139 -5.82 -11.74 2.47
N LEU A 140 -7.11 -11.43 2.32
CA LEU A 140 -7.82 -11.57 1.04
C LEU A 140 -7.76 -10.31 0.16
N LEU A 141 -7.62 -9.14 0.77
CA LEU A 141 -7.65 -7.87 0.05
C LEU A 141 -6.34 -7.10 0.19
N TRP A 142 -5.99 -6.71 1.41
CA TRP A 142 -4.94 -5.73 1.63
C TRP A 142 -3.54 -6.28 1.34
N SER A 143 -3.18 -7.44 1.89
CA SER A 143 -1.88 -8.07 1.67
C SER A 143 -1.61 -8.35 0.20
N PRO A 144 -2.54 -8.97 -0.57
CA PRO A 144 -2.40 -9.10 -2.02
C PRO A 144 -2.27 -7.75 -2.73
N PHE A 145 -3.11 -6.77 -2.38
CA PHE A 145 -3.08 -5.45 -2.99
C PHE A 145 -1.74 -4.73 -2.77
N PHE A 146 -1.25 -4.67 -1.53
CA PHE A 146 0.03 -4.06 -1.19
C PHE A 146 1.21 -4.83 -1.80
N LEU A 147 1.10 -6.16 -1.95
CA LEU A 147 2.14 -6.96 -2.57
C LEU A 147 2.25 -6.61 -4.06
N VAL A 148 1.13 -6.62 -4.78
CA VAL A 148 1.06 -6.25 -6.20
C VAL A 148 1.57 -4.82 -6.38
N TRP A 149 1.06 -3.88 -5.59
CA TRP A 149 1.47 -2.48 -5.67
C TRP A 149 2.96 -2.29 -5.39
N GLY A 150 3.48 -2.95 -4.36
CA GLY A 150 4.90 -2.91 -4.01
C GLY A 150 5.81 -3.50 -5.08
N VAL A 151 5.41 -4.63 -5.68
CA VAL A 151 6.12 -5.23 -6.82
C VAL A 151 6.10 -4.31 -8.04
N CYS A 152 4.97 -3.66 -8.33
CA CYS A 152 4.89 -2.66 -9.40
C CYS A 152 5.85 -1.48 -9.17
N TRP A 153 5.93 -0.97 -7.94
CA TRP A 153 6.89 0.08 -7.59
C TRP A 153 8.35 -0.36 -7.66
N ALA A 154 8.67 -1.54 -7.12
CA ALA A 154 10.02 -2.09 -7.16
C ALA A 154 10.50 -2.32 -8.60
N THR A 155 9.63 -2.84 -9.46
CA THR A 155 9.93 -3.07 -10.88
C THR A 155 10.06 -1.77 -11.67
N ALA A 156 9.23 -0.76 -11.39
CA ALA A 156 9.36 0.57 -11.98
C ALA A 156 10.65 1.28 -11.54
N GLY A 157 10.98 1.23 -10.24
CA GLY A 157 12.17 1.85 -9.66
C GLY A 157 13.49 1.21 -10.10
N TRP A 158 13.56 -0.12 -10.22
CA TRP A 158 14.77 -0.85 -10.59
C TRP A 158 15.29 -0.44 -11.99
N ARG A 159 14.42 -0.16 -12.96
CA ARG A 159 14.86 0.25 -14.31
C ARG A 159 15.44 1.65 -14.36
N LEU A 160 14.88 2.58 -13.59
CA LEU A 160 15.34 3.96 -13.62
C LEU A 160 16.77 4.08 -13.08
N GLY A 161 17.22 3.17 -12.22
CA GLY A 161 18.61 3.12 -11.72
C GLY A 161 19.63 2.49 -12.69
N ARG A 162 19.21 1.94 -13.83
CA ARG A 162 20.07 1.26 -14.82
C ARG A 162 20.16 1.97 -16.17
N LEU A 163 19.64 3.20 -16.29
CA LEU A 163 19.93 4.02 -17.47
C LEU A 163 21.42 4.41 -17.42
N PRO A 164 22.24 4.05 -18.42
CA PRO A 164 23.62 4.50 -18.50
C PRO A 164 23.60 6.00 -18.75
N GLY A 165 24.02 6.77 -17.74
CA GLY A 165 24.08 8.23 -17.82
C GLY A 165 24.72 8.91 -16.62
N THR A 166 25.44 8.15 -15.78
CA THR A 166 26.34 8.69 -14.75
C THR A 166 27.61 7.85 -14.71
N ALA A 167 28.45 8.05 -15.72
CA ALA A 167 29.91 8.06 -15.65
C ALA A 167 30.36 9.14 -16.63
#